data_AF-A0A817II80-F1
#
_entry.id   AF-A0A817II80-F1
#
_cell.length_a   1.000
_cell.length_b   1.000
_cell.length_c   1.000
_cell.angle_alpha   90.00
_cell.angle_beta   90.00
_cell.angle_gamma   90.00
#
_symmetry.space_group_name_H-M   'P 1'
#
loop_
_entity.id
_entity.type
_entity.pdbx_description
1 polymer ?
#
loop_
_entity_poly.entity_id
_entity_poly.type
_entity_poly.pdbx_seq_one_letter_code
_entity_poly.pdbx_strand_id
1 'polypeptide(L)'
;MAFSLGRSLFSFTTPSTTTNNNNTIDQETIESLCDRLQTAKRIKDRRHIVCALKALSKKCKLEVGTKSITLLANILQGDRTDFDLIQLVLETLTNLITYDVGSDEEQSDLPQ
;
A
#
# COMPACT_ATOMS: atom_id res chain seq x y z
N MET A 1 36.11 -9.32 24.99
CA MET A 1 35.26 -9.55 23.81
C MET A 1 33.81 -9.43 24.25
N ALA A 2 33.16 -8.32 23.96
CA ALA A 2 31.72 -8.14 24.16
C ALA A 2 31.17 -7.51 22.89
N PHE A 3 30.35 -8.28 22.16
CA PHE A 3 29.81 -7.89 20.87
C PHE A 3 28.77 -6.79 21.05
N SER A 4 29.12 -5.57 20.62
CA SER A 4 28.16 -4.50 20.36
C SER A 4 27.52 -4.74 19.00
N LEU A 5 26.26 -5.15 19.00
CA LEU A 5 25.36 -5.12 17.83
C LEU A 5 23.99 -4.68 18.33
N GLY A 6 23.90 -3.39 18.66
CA GLY A 6 22.62 -2.70 18.84
C GLY A 6 21.92 -2.64 17.49
N ARG A 7 20.90 -3.49 17.30
CA ARG A 7 19.93 -3.39 16.20
C ARG A 7 19.19 -2.06 16.34
N SER A 8 19.62 -1.04 15.59
CA SER A 8 18.81 0.15 15.37
C SER A 8 19.21 0.77 14.03
N LEU A 9 18.63 0.24 12.94
CA LEU A 9 18.78 0.79 11.58
C LEU A 9 17.44 1.24 10.97
N PHE A 10 16.44 1.54 11.81
CA PHE A 10 15.23 2.22 11.35
C PHE A 10 14.83 3.31 12.34
N SER A 11 15.60 4.39 12.41
CA SER A 11 15.00 5.68 12.74
C SER A 11 14.47 6.28 11.45
N PHE A 12 13.29 5.84 11.02
CA PHE A 12 12.55 6.55 9.99
C PHE A 12 11.99 7.81 10.66
N THR A 13 12.75 8.89 10.53
CA THR A 13 12.27 10.23 10.85
C THR A 13 11.12 10.50 9.91
N THR A 14 9.94 10.77 10.45
CA THR A 14 8.77 11.15 9.67
C THR A 14 9.08 12.42 8.87
N PRO A 15 9.03 12.40 7.53
CA PRO A 15 8.86 13.65 6.82
C PRO A 15 7.44 14.15 7.13
N SER A 16 7.37 15.37 7.66
CA SER A 16 6.14 16.16 7.70
C SER A 16 5.71 16.39 6.25
N THR A 17 4.84 15.53 5.72
CA THR A 17 4.28 15.70 4.38
C THR A 17 3.25 16.81 4.44
N THR A 18 3.70 18.00 4.06
CA THR A 18 2.88 19.15 3.67
C THR A 18 1.77 18.70 2.72
N THR A 19 0.55 18.76 3.26
CA THR A 19 -0.73 19.08 2.65
C THR A 19 -0.72 19.32 1.13
N ASN A 20 -1.25 18.34 0.39
CA ASN A 20 -1.95 18.57 -0.88
C ASN A 20 -3.38 18.05 -0.67
N ASN A 21 -4.36 18.94 -0.70
CA ASN A 21 -5.74 18.73 -0.25
C ASN A 21 -6.47 17.55 -0.92
N ASN A 22 -5.93 17.02 -2.01
CA ASN A 22 -6.46 15.85 -2.73
C ASN A 22 -5.91 14.53 -2.17
N ASN A 23 -4.67 14.51 -1.67
CA ASN A 23 -4.04 13.30 -1.13
C ASN A 23 -4.58 12.90 0.25
N THR A 24 -5.11 13.85 1.02
CA THR A 24 -5.65 13.59 2.36
C THR A 24 -6.95 12.80 2.30
N ILE A 25 -7.78 13.05 1.28
CA ILE A 25 -9.05 12.34 1.06
C ILE A 25 -8.76 10.88 0.63
N ASP A 26 -7.79 10.70 -0.25
CA ASP A 26 -7.34 9.38 -0.68
C ASP A 26 -6.75 8.60 0.52
N GLN A 27 -5.96 9.27 1.36
CA GLN A 27 -5.39 8.69 2.58
C GLN A 27 -6.45 8.27 3.59
N GLU A 28 -7.45 9.11 3.85
CA GLU A 28 -8.58 8.79 4.75
C GLU A 28 -9.40 7.61 4.20
N THR A 29 -9.62 7.58 2.89
CA THR A 29 -10.32 6.49 2.22
C THR A 29 -9.55 5.18 2.33
N ILE A 30 -8.23 5.20 2.14
CA ILE A 30 -7.35 4.03 2.32
C ILE A 30 -7.44 3.52 3.76
N GLU A 31 -7.40 4.42 4.74
CA GLU A 31 -7.49 4.06 6.15
C GLU A 31 -8.84 3.43 6.51
N SER A 32 -9.94 4.02 6.06
CA SER A 32 -11.29 3.45 6.23
C SER A 32 -11.42 2.06 5.58
N LEU A 33 -10.85 1.88 4.38
CA LEU A 33 -10.83 0.57 3.72
C LEU A 33 -9.97 -0.44 4.50
N CYS A 34 -8.82 -0.04 5.02
CA CYS A 34 -7.95 -0.88 5.85
C CYS A 34 -8.62 -1.32 7.15
N ASP A 35 -9.29 -0.41 7.86
CA ASP A 35 -10.03 -0.74 9.09
C ASP A 35 -11.18 -1.72 8.81
N ARG A 36 -11.91 -1.48 7.71
CA ARG A 36 -12.94 -2.41 7.21
C ARG A 36 -12.36 -3.76 6.81
N LEU A 37 -11.14 -3.80 6.27
CA LEU A 37 -10.47 -5.04 5.86
C LEU A 37 -10.05 -5.89 7.06
N GLN A 38 -9.66 -5.25 8.17
CA GLN A 38 -9.36 -5.94 9.44
C GLN A 38 -10.61 -6.50 10.10
N THR A 39 -11.73 -5.77 10.04
CA THR A 39 -12.99 -6.16 10.67
C THR A 39 -13.86 -7.09 9.80
N ALA A 40 -13.63 -7.13 8.49
CA ALA A 40 -14.37 -7.97 7.56
C ALA A 40 -14.11 -9.46 7.81
N LYS A 41 -15.12 -10.19 8.30
CA LYS A 41 -15.08 -11.66 8.46
C LYS A 41 -15.49 -12.44 7.21
N ARG A 42 -16.06 -11.76 6.22
CA ARG A 42 -16.55 -12.40 4.99
C ARG A 42 -15.51 -12.31 3.90
N ILE A 43 -15.24 -13.44 3.27
CA ILE A 43 -14.32 -13.55 2.13
C ILE A 43 -14.70 -12.58 1.00
N LYS A 44 -15.99 -12.46 0.68
CA LYS A 44 -16.49 -11.58 -0.39
C LYS A 44 -16.13 -10.10 -0.16
N ASP A 45 -16.28 -9.63 1.08
CA ASP A 45 -15.99 -8.25 1.44
C ASP A 45 -14.49 -7.98 1.38
N ARG A 46 -13.67 -8.92 1.86
CA ARG A 46 -12.21 -8.82 1.80
C ARG A 46 -11.69 -8.75 0.38
N ARG A 47 -12.21 -9.58 -0.54
CA ARG A 47 -11.88 -9.50 -1.98
C ARG A 47 -12.24 -8.15 -2.59
N HIS A 48 -13.44 -7.63 -2.29
CA HIS A 48 -13.88 -6.33 -2.80
C HIS A 48 -13.00 -5.17 -2.29
N ILE A 49 -12.65 -5.19 -1.00
CA ILE A 49 -11.80 -4.16 -0.41
C ILE A 49 -10.37 -4.23 -0.96
N VAL A 50 -9.79 -5.42 -1.11
CA VAL A 50 -8.46 -5.56 -1.73
C VAL A 50 -8.49 -5.09 -3.18
N CYS A 51 -9.57 -5.33 -3.92
CA CYS A 51 -9.75 -4.81 -5.28
C CYS A 51 -9.77 -3.26 -5.30
N ALA A 52 -10.44 -2.63 -4.32
CA ALA A 52 -10.40 -1.18 -4.15
C ALA A 52 -8.99 -0.68 -3.82
N LEU A 53 -8.28 -1.34 -2.89
CA LEU A 53 -6.89 -1.01 -2.55
C LEU A 53 -5.95 -1.15 -3.76
N LYS A 54 -6.17 -2.14 -4.63
CA LYS A 54 -5.42 -2.32 -5.88
C LYS A 54 -5.61 -1.16 -6.86
N ALA A 55 -6.82 -0.61 -6.95
CA ALA A 55 -7.06 0.57 -7.78
C ALA A 55 -6.34 1.81 -7.23
N LEU A 56 -6.33 1.96 -5.90
CA LEU A 56 -5.66 3.05 -5.19
C LEU A 56 -4.13 2.92 -5.21
N SER A 57 -3.59 1.69 -5.22
CA SER A 57 -2.15 1.44 -5.26
C SER A 57 -1.47 1.97 -6.52
N LYS A 58 -2.22 2.24 -7.59
CA LYS A 58 -1.68 2.85 -8.81
C LYS A 58 -1.42 4.35 -8.67
N LYS A 59 -2.20 5.05 -7.84
CA LYS A 59 -2.15 6.51 -7.69
C LYS A 59 -1.42 6.95 -6.41
N CYS A 60 -1.57 6.17 -5.33
CA CYS A 60 -1.14 6.54 -3.98
C CYS A 60 -0.24 5.46 -3.36
N LYS A 61 0.88 5.13 -4.02
CA LYS A 61 1.79 4.04 -3.61
C LYS A 61 2.35 4.20 -2.19
N LEU A 62 2.69 5.43 -1.80
CA LEU A 62 3.33 5.73 -0.51
C LEU A 62 2.40 5.40 0.68
N GLU A 63 1.17 5.91 0.66
CA GLU A 63 0.19 5.75 1.73
C GLU A 63 -0.33 4.31 1.82
N VAL A 64 -0.62 3.69 0.67
CA VAL A 64 -1.01 2.28 0.63
C VAL A 64 0.15 1.39 1.10
N GLY A 65 1.39 1.70 0.73
CA GLY A 65 2.56 0.97 1.20
C GLY A 65 2.75 1.07 2.73
N THR A 66 2.50 2.25 3.30
CA THR A 66 2.70 2.49 4.74
C THR A 66 1.63 1.82 5.60
N LYS A 67 0.36 1.90 5.20
CA LYS A 67 -0.77 1.37 5.99
C LYS A 67 -1.20 -0.04 5.59
N SER A 68 -1.22 -0.34 4.30
CA SER A 68 -1.82 -1.58 3.78
C SER A 68 -0.85 -2.76 3.80
N ILE A 69 0.47 -2.56 3.78
CA ILE A 69 1.43 -3.68 3.64
C ILE A 69 1.34 -4.67 4.81
N THR A 70 1.22 -4.17 6.04
CA THR A 70 1.02 -5.00 7.24
C THR A 70 -0.32 -5.72 7.20
N LEU A 71 -1.35 -5.04 6.69
CA LEU A 71 -2.70 -5.57 6.59
C LEU A 71 -2.80 -6.69 5.56
N LEU A 72 -2.18 -6.50 4.39
CA LEU A 72 -2.07 -7.49 3.33
C LEU A 72 -1.28 -8.72 3.80
N ALA A 73 -0.23 -8.54 4.61
CA ALA A 73 0.49 -9.65 5.24
C ALA A 73 -0.41 -10.45 6.22
N ASN A 74 -1.23 -9.77 7.03
CA ASN A 74 -2.18 -10.43 7.93
C ASN A 74 -3.20 -11.26 7.16
N ILE A 75 -3.67 -10.77 6.01
CA ILE A 75 -4.58 -11.50 5.12
C ILE A 75 -3.93 -12.77 4.56
N LEU A 76 -2.68 -12.66 4.09
CA LEU A 76 -1.91 -13.82 3.61
C LEU A 76 -1.71 -14.87 4.72
N GLN A 77 -1.64 -14.45 5.98
CA GLN A 77 -1.54 -15.37 7.11
C GLN A 77 -2.90 -16.01 7.46
N GLY A 78 -3.99 -15.24 7.43
CA GLY A 78 -5.32 -15.70 7.82
C GLY A 78 -6.03 -16.57 6.78
N ASP A 79 -5.81 -16.32 5.48
CA ASP A 79 -6.67 -16.87 4.42
C ASP A 79 -5.89 -17.66 3.37
N ARG A 80 -4.93 -18.45 3.85
CA ARG A 80 -4.12 -19.37 3.05
C ARG A 80 -4.93 -20.38 2.24
N THR A 81 -6.20 -20.57 2.57
CA THR A 81 -7.13 -21.47 1.88
C THR A 81 -7.77 -20.83 0.64
N ASP A 82 -7.69 -19.51 0.47
CA ASP A 82 -8.32 -18.79 -0.63
C ASP A 82 -7.29 -18.27 -1.63
N PHE A 83 -7.08 -19.05 -2.70
CA PHE A 83 -6.11 -18.75 -3.75
C PHE A 83 -6.40 -17.44 -4.49
N ASP A 84 -7.68 -17.15 -4.78
CA ASP A 84 -8.07 -15.92 -5.50
C ASP A 84 -7.69 -14.67 -4.71
N LEU A 85 -7.94 -14.71 -3.39
CA LEU A 85 -7.62 -13.60 -2.50
C LEU A 85 -6.10 -13.41 -2.40
N ILE A 86 -5.36 -14.50 -2.24
CA ILE A 86 -3.88 -14.47 -2.18
C ILE A 86 -3.32 -13.86 -3.47
N GLN A 87 -3.79 -14.32 -4.63
CA GLN A 87 -3.36 -13.80 -5.93
C GLN A 87 -3.63 -12.30 -6.04
N LEU A 88 -4.82 -11.84 -5.64
CA LEU A 88 -5.18 -10.42 -5.68
C LEU A 88 -4.32 -9.56 -4.74
N VAL A 89 -4.02 -10.08 -3.54
CA VAL A 89 -3.15 -9.42 -2.57
C VAL A 89 -1.72 -9.32 -3.08
N LEU A 90 -1.17 -10.41 -3.62
CA LEU A 90 0.16 -10.42 -4.22
C LEU A 90 0.24 -9.47 -5.40
N GLU A 91 -0.78 -9.42 -6.27
CA GLU A 91 -0.82 -8.47 -7.38
C GLU A 91 -0.83 -7.01 -6.88
N THR A 92 -1.55 -6.73 -5.78
CA THR A 92 -1.55 -5.41 -5.14
C THR A 92 -0.18 -5.06 -4.57
N LEU A 93 0.48 -6.00 -3.89
CA LEU A 93 1.84 -5.82 -3.38
C LEU A 93 2.84 -5.60 -4.51
N THR A 94 2.74 -6.37 -5.59
CA THR A 94 3.56 -6.16 -6.80
C THR A 94 3.34 -4.77 -7.35
N ASN A 95 2.10 -4.28 -7.48
CA ASN A 95 1.84 -2.92 -7.96
C ASN A 95 2.42 -1.82 -7.05
N LEU A 96 2.54 -2.09 -5.75
CA LEU A 96 3.16 -1.17 -4.79
C LEU A 96 4.69 -1.18 -4.87
N ILE A 97 5.29 -2.36 -5.06
CA ILE A 97 6.74 -2.57 -5.08
C ILE A 97 7.33 -2.25 -6.46
N THR A 98 6.59 -2.50 -7.54
CA THR A 98 6.99 -2.13 -8.89
C THR A 98 7.02 -0.61 -8.99
N TYR A 99 8.22 -0.07 -8.80
CA TYR A 99 8.55 1.28 -9.22
C TYR A 99 8.72 1.22 -10.74
N ASP A 100 7.83 1.88 -11.47
CA ASP A 100 8.06 2.06 -12.89
C ASP A 100 9.31 2.92 -13.01
N VAL A 101 10.40 2.33 -13.50
CA VAL A 101 11.70 2.97 -13.64
C VAL A 101 11.77 3.80 -14.93
N GLY A 102 10.65 4.18 -15.55
CA GLY A 102 10.65 5.07 -16.70
C GLY A 102 9.27 5.58 -17.07
N SER A 103 8.89 6.73 -16.50
CA SER A 103 8.02 7.76 -17.12
C SER A 103 7.82 8.91 -16.13
N ASP A 104 8.89 9.49 -15.58
CA ASP A 104 9.29 10.84 -15.99
C ASP A 104 9.38 11.04 -17.51
N GLU A 105 8.25 10.95 -18.23
CA GLU A 105 8.16 11.52 -19.58
C GLU A 105 7.57 12.92 -19.42
N GLU A 106 8.47 13.90 -19.43
CA GLU A 106 8.15 15.32 -19.54
C GLU A 106 7.07 15.54 -20.59
N GLN A 107 5.94 16.11 -20.16
CA GLN A 107 4.97 16.72 -21.03
C GLN A 107 5.65 17.93 -21.71
N SER A 108 6.38 17.63 -22.78
CA SER A 108 6.96 18.61 -23.70
C SER A 108 5.82 19.27 -24.46
N ASP A 109 5.25 20.28 -23.82
CA ASP A 109 4.56 21.39 -24.47
C ASP A 109 5.55 22.01 -25.48
N LEU A 110 5.45 21.61 -26.75
CA LEU A 110 6.14 22.29 -27.83
C LEU A 110 5.13 23.20 -28.55
N PRO A 111 5.14 24.51 -28.29
CA PRO A 111 4.49 25.45 -29.20
C PRO A 111 5.43 25.69 -30.38
N GLN A 112 5.00 25.32 -31.60
CA GLN A 112 5.21 26.08 -32.85
C GLN A 112 4.17 25.66 -33.89
#